data_AF-A0A5E4NBB8-F1
#
_entry.id   AF-A0A5E4NBB8-F1
#
_cell.length_a   1.000
_cell.length_b   1.000
_cell.length_c   1.000
_cell.angle_alpha   90.00
_cell.angle_beta   90.00
_cell.angle_gamma   90.00
#
_symmetry.space_group_name_H-M   'P 1'
#
loop_
_entity.id
_entity.type
_entity.pdbx_description
1 polymer ?
#
loop_
_entity_poly.entity_id
_entity_poly.type
_entity_poly.pdbx_seq_one_letter_code
_entity_poly.pdbx_strand_id
1 'polypeptide(L)'
;MRLNTVLNFRDMRRYTKNPLDVIFEELLPLKLKDKVSGKGDRSKERACVHEMSVMFACFKKNEFEQTQCSNEINKFQACANKHYADKYKRKKDLQEGNISLGKDNLTPREVNYLLKKYPNP
;
A
#
# COMPACT_ATOMS: atom_id res chain seq x y z
N MET A 1 4.21 21.28 -37.59
CA MET A 1 3.50 22.39 -36.92
C MET A 1 2.56 21.79 -35.89
N ARG A 2 2.71 22.17 -34.61
CA ARG A 2 1.77 21.88 -33.53
C ARG A 2 0.65 22.91 -33.58
N LEU A 3 -0.61 22.49 -33.35
CA LEU A 3 -1.66 23.24 -32.65
C LEU A 3 -2.74 22.19 -32.28
N ASN A 4 -2.74 21.72 -31.03
CA ASN A 4 -3.62 22.17 -29.94
C ASN A 4 -5.04 21.61 -30.04
N THR A 5 -5.22 20.41 -29.49
CA THR A 5 -6.54 19.85 -29.15
C THR A 5 -7.05 20.53 -27.87
N VAL A 6 -7.82 21.60 -28.06
CA VAL A 6 -8.66 22.18 -27.00
C VAL A 6 -9.80 21.18 -26.75
N LEU A 7 -9.64 20.36 -25.73
CA LEU A 7 -10.69 19.48 -25.22
C LEU A 7 -11.77 20.36 -24.59
N ASN A 8 -12.87 20.51 -25.32
CA ASN A 8 -14.10 21.13 -24.84
C ASN A 8 -14.67 20.33 -23.67
N PHE A 9 -14.32 20.73 -22.44
CA PHE A 9 -15.05 20.40 -21.23
C PHE A 9 -16.40 21.12 -21.27
N ARG A 10 -17.42 20.45 -21.78
CA ARG A 10 -18.80 20.92 -21.78
C ARG A 10 -19.32 21.06 -20.35
N ASP A 11 -19.33 22.30 -19.87
CA ASP A 11 -20.37 22.95 -19.07
C ASP A 11 -21.22 22.10 -18.12
N MET A 12 -20.74 21.92 -16.88
CA MET A 12 -21.58 21.69 -15.70
C MET A 12 -21.98 23.03 -15.03
N ARG A 13 -22.13 24.12 -15.79
CA ARG A 13 -22.59 25.43 -15.31
C ARG A 13 -24.10 25.51 -15.15
N ARG A 14 -24.71 24.60 -14.39
CA ARG A 14 -26.13 24.71 -14.03
C ARG A 14 -26.40 24.22 -12.60
N TYR A 15 -25.88 24.88 -11.56
CA TYR A 15 -26.61 24.91 -10.28
C TYR A 15 -26.23 25.99 -9.24
N THR A 16 -25.60 27.11 -9.57
CA THR A 16 -25.65 28.26 -8.65
C THR A 16 -25.94 29.54 -9.41
N LYS A 17 -26.98 30.26 -8.99
CA LYS A 17 -27.28 31.59 -9.52
C LYS A 17 -26.21 32.62 -9.13
N ASN A 18 -25.42 32.33 -8.08
CA ASN A 18 -24.31 33.17 -7.62
C ASN A 18 -23.04 32.32 -7.39
N PRO A 19 -21.91 32.62 -8.04
CA PRO A 19 -20.65 31.88 -7.87
C PRO A 19 -19.97 32.12 -6.51
N LEU A 20 -20.36 33.17 -5.77
CA LEU A 20 -19.80 33.52 -4.45
C LEU A 20 -20.35 32.68 -3.29
N ASP A 21 -21.36 31.84 -3.54
CA ASP A 21 -22.11 31.06 -2.52
C ASP A 21 -21.77 29.55 -2.58
N VAL A 22 -20.69 29.20 -3.30
CA VAL A 22 -20.24 27.81 -3.47
C VAL A 22 -19.34 27.41 -2.31
N ILE A 23 -19.84 26.56 -1.42
CA ILE A 23 -19.12 26.09 -0.21
C ILE A 23 -17.95 25.13 -0.57
N PHE A 24 -18.03 24.46 -1.71
CA PHE A 24 -17.03 23.48 -2.15
C PHE A 24 -16.73 23.60 -3.64
N GLU A 25 -15.45 23.79 -3.96
CA GLU A 25 -14.95 23.79 -5.34
C GLU A 25 -14.29 22.45 -5.65
N GLU A 26 -14.79 21.77 -6.68
CA GLU A 26 -14.21 20.50 -7.12
C GLU A 26 -12.91 20.71 -7.93
N LEU A 27 -11.79 20.15 -7.45
CA LEU A 27 -10.53 20.11 -8.23
C LEU A 27 -10.52 18.97 -9.26
N LEU A 28 -11.32 17.93 -9.01
CA LEU A 28 -11.48 16.75 -9.84
C LEU A 28 -12.97 16.45 -9.94
N PRO A 29 -13.45 15.91 -11.07
CA PRO A 29 -14.87 15.63 -11.25
C PRO A 29 -15.36 14.69 -10.15
N LEU A 30 -16.49 15.03 -9.54
CA LEU A 30 -17.20 14.22 -8.55
C LEU A 30 -17.79 12.93 -9.16
N LYS A 31 -16.92 12.04 -9.63
CA LYS A 31 -17.26 10.72 -10.15
C LYS A 31 -16.38 9.64 -9.53
N LEU A 32 -16.95 8.46 -9.33
CA LEU A 32 -16.21 7.30 -8.87
C LEU A 32 -15.21 6.84 -9.94
N LYS A 33 -14.10 6.27 -9.49
CA LYS A 33 -13.11 5.62 -10.36
C LYS A 33 -13.34 4.12 -10.35
N ASP A 34 -13.03 3.46 -11.45
CA ASP A 34 -13.09 1.98 -11.55
C ASP A 34 -11.92 1.28 -10.85
N LYS A 35 -11.22 1.99 -9.95
CA LYS A 35 -10.14 1.43 -9.15
C LYS A 35 -9.97 2.15 -7.81
N VAL A 36 -9.59 1.38 -6.81
CA VAL A 36 -9.12 1.81 -5.49
C VAL A 36 -7.60 1.70 -5.39
N SER A 37 -7.02 2.58 -4.59
CA SER A 37 -5.57 2.61 -4.33
C SER A 37 -5.21 1.62 -3.23
N GLY A 38 -4.34 0.65 -3.52
CA GLY A 38 -3.78 -0.26 -2.51
C GLY A 38 -2.59 0.30 -1.73
N LYS A 39 -2.42 1.63 -1.69
CA LYS A 39 -1.22 2.26 -1.10
C LYS A 39 -1.18 2.16 0.44
N GLY A 40 -2.33 1.92 1.09
CA GLY A 40 -2.46 1.85 2.55
C GLY A 40 -1.99 0.55 3.20
N ASP A 41 -2.00 -0.58 2.47
CA ASP A 41 -1.76 -1.91 3.06
C ASP A 41 -0.28 -2.21 3.37
N ARG A 42 0.63 -1.27 3.11
CA ARG A 42 2.04 -1.45 3.43
C ARG A 42 2.21 -1.22 4.93
N SER A 43 2.45 -2.30 5.68
CA SER A 43 2.90 -2.22 7.07
C SER A 43 4.10 -1.26 7.15
N LYS A 44 3.94 -0.16 7.88
CA LYS A 44 5.02 0.83 8.09
C LYS A 44 6.14 0.30 8.98
N GLU A 45 5.89 -0.80 9.68
CA GLU A 45 6.83 -1.44 10.57
C GLU A 45 7.97 -2.10 9.78
N ARG A 46 9.21 -1.77 10.17
CA ARG A 46 10.40 -2.44 9.63
C ARG A 46 10.58 -3.76 10.36
N ALA A 47 10.82 -4.82 9.58
CA ALA A 47 10.95 -6.17 10.14
C ALA A 47 12.18 -6.30 11.04
N CYS A 48 12.04 -7.09 12.11
CA CYS A 48 13.11 -7.55 13.00
C CYS A 48 13.90 -6.43 13.72
N VAL A 49 13.30 -5.26 13.91
CA VAL A 49 13.96 -4.13 14.60
C VAL A 49 14.23 -4.46 16.06
N HIS A 50 13.33 -5.20 16.71
CA HIS A 50 13.49 -5.59 18.11
C HIS A 50 14.70 -6.52 18.29
N GLU A 51 14.77 -7.60 17.52
CA GLU A 51 15.87 -8.57 17.57
C GLU A 51 17.20 -7.92 17.19
N MET A 52 17.19 -7.02 16.21
CA MET A 52 18.36 -6.24 15.82
C MET A 52 18.86 -5.35 16.96
N SER A 53 17.96 -4.70 17.70
CA SER A 53 18.33 -3.86 18.85
C SER A 53 18.96 -4.67 19.99
N VAL A 54 18.44 -5.87 20.27
CA VAL A 54 18.98 -6.79 21.30
C VAL A 54 20.37 -7.31 20.89
N MET A 55 20.54 -7.69 19.62
CA MET A 55 21.83 -8.12 19.08
C MET A 55 22.88 -7.01 19.18
N PHE A 56 22.54 -5.77 18.82
CA PHE A 56 23.47 -4.64 18.95
C PHE A 56 23.78 -4.29 20.41
N ALA A 57 22.83 -4.48 21.33
CA ALA A 57 23.08 -4.30 22.75
C ALA A 57 24.11 -5.32 23.28
N CYS A 58 24.06 -6.58 22.80
CA CYS A 58 25.06 -7.59 23.13
C CYS A 58 26.44 -7.23 22.54
N PHE A 59 26.49 -6.89 21.25
CA PHE A 59 27.75 -6.50 20.60
C PHE A 59 28.43 -5.31 21.29
N LYS A 60 27.65 -4.32 21.74
CA LYS A 60 28.21 -3.17 22.46
C LYS A 60 28.86 -3.56 23.79
N LYS A 61 28.37 -4.59 24.48
CA LYS A 61 28.91 -5.05 25.77
C LYS A 61 30.16 -5.89 25.61
N ASN A 62 30.26 -6.62 24.50
CA ASN A 62 31.27 -7.66 24.28
C ASN A 62 32.23 -7.28 23.15
N GLU A 63 32.45 -5.98 22.90
CA GLU A 63 33.37 -5.47 21.87
C GLU A 63 33.16 -6.08 20.48
N PHE A 64 31.90 -6.35 20.12
CA PHE A 64 31.47 -6.96 18.87
C PHE A 64 31.99 -8.41 18.65
N GLU A 65 32.35 -9.12 19.72
CA GLU A 65 32.70 -10.53 19.65
C GLU A 65 31.44 -11.38 19.39
N GLN A 66 31.41 -12.06 18.23
CA GLN A 66 30.22 -12.81 17.79
C GLN A 66 29.96 -14.08 18.59
N THR A 67 31.02 -14.71 19.11
CA THR A 67 30.95 -15.94 19.92
C THR A 67 30.09 -15.75 21.16
N GLN A 68 30.27 -14.62 21.84
CA GLN A 68 29.55 -14.25 23.06
C GLN A 68 28.09 -13.84 22.82
N CYS A 69 27.73 -13.46 21.59
CA CYS A 69 26.40 -12.99 21.20
C CYS A 69 25.68 -13.96 20.23
N SER A 70 26.12 -15.22 20.19
CA SER A 70 25.60 -16.23 19.26
C SER A 70 24.08 -16.44 19.40
N ASN A 71 23.54 -16.35 20.62
CA ASN A 71 22.11 -16.49 20.89
C ASN A 71 21.29 -15.36 20.24
N GLU A 72 21.73 -14.13 20.36
CA GLU A 72 21.08 -12.94 19.81
C GLU A 72 21.17 -12.93 18.28
N ILE A 73 22.32 -13.34 17.72
CA ILE A 73 22.50 -13.50 16.27
C ILE A 73 21.50 -14.53 15.73
N ASN A 74 21.39 -15.70 16.38
CA ASN A 74 20.47 -16.76 15.95
C ASN A 74 19.01 -16.29 15.97
N LYS A 75 18.60 -15.52 16.99
CA LYS A 75 17.25 -14.93 17.08
C LYS A 75 17.00 -13.94 15.95
N PHE A 76 17.94 -13.05 15.68
CA PHE A 76 17.85 -12.09 14.57
C PHE A 76 17.74 -12.79 13.21
N GLN A 77 18.59 -13.80 12.96
CA GLN A 77 18.56 -14.58 11.73
C GLN A 77 17.25 -15.34 11.56
N ALA A 78 16.72 -15.93 12.64
CA ALA A 78 15.42 -16.60 12.61
C ALA A 78 14.29 -15.65 12.23
N CYS A 79 14.27 -14.43 12.79
CA CYS A 79 13.30 -13.41 12.40
C CYS A 79 13.47 -13.01 10.92
N ALA A 80 14.70 -12.73 10.49
CA ALA A 80 14.99 -12.30 9.12
C ALA A 80 14.54 -13.35 8.10
N ASN A 81 14.86 -14.63 8.34
CA ASN A 81 14.49 -15.75 7.47
C ASN A 81 12.97 -15.91 7.36
N LYS A 82 12.24 -15.83 8.48
CA LYS A 82 10.77 -15.84 8.50
C LYS A 82 10.21 -14.69 7.67
N HIS A 83 10.70 -13.48 7.90
CA HIS A 83 10.24 -12.31 7.16
C HIS A 83 10.49 -12.42 5.64
N TYR A 84 11.65 -12.95 5.22
CA TYR A 84 11.93 -13.17 3.80
C TYR A 84 11.01 -14.24 3.20
N ALA A 85 10.76 -15.34 3.92
CA ALA A 85 9.84 -16.38 3.49
C ALA A 85 8.42 -15.83 3.33
N ASP A 86 7.92 -15.04 4.29
CA ASP A 86 6.58 -14.45 4.23
C ASP A 86 6.46 -13.38 3.15
N LYS A 87 7.52 -12.59 2.92
CA LYS A 87 7.58 -11.64 1.80
C LYS A 87 7.52 -12.36 0.46
N TYR A 88 8.22 -13.49 0.33
CA TYR A 88 8.20 -14.31 -0.88
C TYR A 88 6.82 -14.94 -1.12
N LYS A 89 6.22 -15.53 -0.08
CA LYS A 89 4.85 -16.08 -0.13
C LYS A 89 3.86 -15.01 -0.56
N ARG A 90 3.85 -13.85 0.13
CA ARG A 90 3.00 -12.71 -0.27
C ARG A 90 3.21 -12.33 -1.73
N LYS A 91 4.45 -12.24 -2.22
CA LYS A 91 4.71 -11.92 -3.62
C LYS A 91 4.14 -12.98 -4.59
N LYS A 92 4.24 -14.27 -4.23
CA LYS A 92 3.64 -15.36 -5.01
C LYS A 92 2.12 -15.32 -5.00
N ASP A 93 1.49 -15.16 -3.84
CA ASP A 93 0.03 -15.03 -3.72
C ASP A 93 -0.48 -13.86 -4.58
N LEU A 94 0.28 -12.75 -4.59
CA LEU A 94 0.00 -11.59 -5.42
C LEU A 94 0.18 -11.86 -6.93
N GLN A 95 1.00 -12.82 -7.35
CA GLN A 95 1.17 -13.20 -8.76
C GLN A 95 0.14 -14.22 -9.22
N GLU A 96 -0.15 -15.20 -8.38
CA GLU A 96 -1.12 -16.28 -8.64
C GLU A 96 -2.55 -15.74 -8.71
N GLY A 97 -2.81 -14.55 -8.16
CA GLY A 97 -4.09 -13.88 -8.31
C GLY A 97 -5.22 -14.61 -7.60
N ASN A 98 -4.90 -15.39 -6.56
CA ASN A 98 -5.89 -16.04 -5.71
C ASN A 98 -6.70 -14.97 -4.95
N ILE A 99 -7.85 -14.63 -5.51
CA ILE A 99 -8.85 -13.71 -4.97
C ILE A 99 -9.74 -14.54 -4.03
N SER A 100 -9.62 -14.33 -2.72
CA SER A 100 -10.44 -15.03 -1.72
C SER A 100 -11.67 -14.18 -1.43
N LEU A 101 -12.69 -14.33 -2.28
CA LEU A 101 -13.99 -13.69 -2.09
C LEU A 101 -14.75 -14.40 -0.96
N GLY A 102 -14.57 -13.95 0.28
CA GLY A 102 -15.26 -14.55 1.44
C GLY A 102 -14.92 -13.96 2.80
N LYS A 103 -14.25 -12.80 2.84
CA LYS A 103 -13.88 -12.10 4.07
C LYS A 103 -14.63 -10.78 4.14
N ASP A 104 -14.99 -10.36 5.36
CA ASP A 104 -15.70 -9.09 5.61
C ASP A 104 -14.91 -7.86 5.11
N ASN A 105 -13.57 -7.98 5.03
CA ASN A 105 -12.68 -6.96 4.48
C ASN A 105 -11.99 -7.47 3.21
N LEU A 106 -12.46 -7.00 2.05
CA LEU A 106 -11.83 -7.26 0.75
C LEU A 106 -10.52 -6.49 0.62
N THR A 107 -9.50 -7.15 0.08
CA THR A 107 -8.26 -6.47 -0.28
C THR A 107 -8.49 -5.52 -1.47
N PRO A 108 -7.71 -4.44 -1.63
CA PRO A 108 -7.84 -3.51 -2.77
C PRO A 108 -7.76 -4.19 -4.13
N ARG A 109 -7.10 -5.36 -4.21
CA ARG A 109 -7.03 -6.16 -5.44
C ARG A 109 -8.35 -6.83 -5.78
N GLU A 110 -9.01 -7.41 -4.79
CA GLU A 110 -10.31 -8.05 -4.94
C GLU A 110 -11.37 -7.00 -5.29
N VAL A 111 -11.33 -5.84 -4.64
CA VAL A 111 -12.17 -4.69 -4.99
C VAL A 111 -11.90 -4.22 -6.41
N ASN A 112 -10.65 -4.07 -6.83
CA ASN A 112 -10.29 -3.67 -8.20
C ASN A 112 -10.72 -4.70 -9.25
N TYR A 113 -10.69 -5.98 -8.92
CA TYR A 113 -11.22 -7.03 -9.79
C TYR A 113 -12.73 -6.86 -10.00
N LEU A 114 -13.48 -6.59 -8.92
CA LEU A 114 -14.93 -6.34 -8.99
C LEU A 114 -15.27 -5.05 -9.75
N LEU A 115 -14.57 -3.95 -9.48
CA LEU A 115 -14.79 -2.66 -10.15
C LEU A 115 -14.46 -2.73 -11.64
N LYS A 116 -13.49 -3.56 -12.05
CA LYS A 116 -13.21 -3.80 -13.46
C LYS A 116 -14.33 -4.60 -14.15
N LYS A 117 -15.00 -5.48 -13.42
CA LYS A 117 -16.13 -6.28 -13.94
C LYS A 117 -17.41 -5.45 -14.03
N TYR A 118 -17.61 -4.51 -13.10
CA TYR A 118 -18.78 -3.62 -13.03
C TYR A 118 -18.32 -2.15 -12.94
N PRO A 119 -17.87 -1.55 -14.06
CA PRO A 119 -17.39 -0.17 -14.07
C PRO A 119 -18.54 0.82 -13.87
N ASN A 120 -18.22 1.98 -13.31
CA ASN A 120 -19.19 3.05 -13.16
C ASN A 120 -19.46 3.70 -14.54
N PRO A 121 -20.73 3.94 -14.92
CA PRO A 121 -21.07 4.54 -16.21
C PRO A 121 -20.53 5.95 -16.41
#